data_AF-A0A523SW84-F1
#
_entry.id   AF-A0A523SW84-F1
#
_cell.length_a   1.000
_cell.length_b   1.000
_cell.length_c   1.000
_cell.angle_alpha   90.00
_cell.angle_beta   90.00
_cell.angle_gamma   90.00
#
_symmetry.space_group_name_H-M   'P 1'
#
loop_
_entity.id
_entity.type
_entity.pdbx_description
1 polymer ?
#
loop_
_entity_poly.entity_id
_entity_poly.type
_entity_poly.pdbx_seq_one_letter_code
_entity_poly.pdbx_strand_id
1 'polypeptide(L)' 'MASYNIRWKHSAEKDLRNIDPQHIPPIIEAVESLGDNPFPPHHRKLRSAEQIYRIRVRD' A
#
# COMPACT_ATOMS: atom_id res chain seq x y z
N MET A 1 20.18 -5.59 -2.21
CA MET A 1 18.73 -5.57 -1.90
C MET A 1 18.13 -4.45 -2.73
N ALA A 2 17.06 -4.72 -3.49
CA ALA A 2 16.44 -3.69 -4.31
C ALA A 2 15.53 -2.83 -3.41
N SER A 3 15.86 -1.56 -3.25
CA SER A 3 15.03 -0.59 -2.53
C SER A 3 14.19 0.20 -3.54
N TYR A 4 12.88 0.03 -3.50
CA TYR A 4 11.94 0.79 -4.30
C TYR A 4 11.62 2.13 -3.62
N ASN A 5 11.49 3.19 -4.42
CA ASN A 5 11.05 4.49 -3.93
C ASN A 5 9.52 4.54 -3.87
N ILE A 6 8.97 4.70 -2.66
CA ILE A 6 7.54 4.88 -2.46
C ILE A 6 7.14 6.31 -2.84
N ARG A 7 6.06 6.43 -3.64
CA ARG A 7 5.47 7.71 -4.02
C ARG A 7 3.97 7.68 -3.80
N TRP A 8 3.48 8.72 -3.13
CA TRP A 8 2.07 8.88 -2.83
C TRP A 8 1.38 9.70 -3.92
N LYS A 9 0.19 9.25 -4.34
CA LYS A 9 -0.72 10.07 -5.15
C LYS A 9 -1.43 11.05 -4.22
N HIS A 10 -1.72 12.24 -4.72
CA HIS A 10 -2.55 13.22 -3.99
C HIS A 10 -3.94 12.67 -3.64
N SER A 11 -4.52 11.78 -4.45
CA SER A 11 -5.76 11.09 -4.12
C SER A 11 -5.61 10.18 -2.89
N ALA A 12 -4.48 9.48 -2.77
CA ALA A 12 -4.23 8.56 -1.65
C ALA A 12 -4.15 9.30 -0.31
N GLU A 13 -3.59 10.51 -0.29
CA GLU A 13 -3.61 11.36 0.91
C GLU A 13 -5.05 11.70 1.33
N LYS A 14 -5.92 12.07 0.37
CA LYS A 14 -7.33 12.35 0.66
C LYS A 14 -8.07 11.11 1.15
N ASP A 15 -7.78 9.96 0.55
CA ASP A 15 -8.39 8.68 0.95
C ASP A 15 -7.99 8.32 2.39
N LEU A 16 -6.71 8.50 2.75
CA LEU A 16 -6.22 8.28 4.12
C LEU A 16 -6.93 9.18 5.14
N ARG A 17 -7.21 10.45 4.81
CA ARG A 17 -7.91 11.37 5.72
C ARG A 17 -9.34 10.93 6.08
N ASN A 18 -9.96 10.08 5.26
CA ASN A 18 -11.31 9.57 5.49
C ASN A 18 -11.33 8.25 6.31
N ILE A 19 -10.16 7.69 6.64
CA ILE A 19 -10.03 6.47 7.44
C ILE A 19 -9.88 6.85 8.92
N ASP A 20 -10.41 6.01 9.81
CA ASP A 20 -10.21 6.18 11.25
C ASP A 20 -8.70 6.28 11.58
N PRO A 21 -8.25 7.31 12.33
CA PRO A 21 -6.85 7.49 12.70
C PRO A 21 -6.18 6.24 13.28
N GLN A 22 -6.91 5.35 13.95
CA GLN A 22 -6.36 4.11 14.52
C GLN A 22 -5.83 3.13 13.46
N HIS A 23 -6.31 3.25 12.22
CA HIS A 23 -5.91 2.39 11.10
C HIS A 23 -4.81 3.02 10.25
N ILE A 24 -4.48 4.31 10.43
CA ILE A 24 -3.45 4.98 9.63
C ILE A 24 -2.05 4.41 9.90
N PRO A 25 -1.57 4.29 11.17
CA PRO A 25 -0.24 3.76 11.43
C PRO A 25 0.06 2.40 10.77
N PRO A 26 -0.80 1.36 10.87
CA PRO A 26 -0.51 0.08 10.24
C PRO A 26 -0.56 0.14 8.70
N ILE A 27 -1.35 1.05 8.12
CA ILE A 27 -1.35 1.26 6.66
C ILE A 27 -0.02 1.86 6.20
N ILE A 28 0.47 2.88 6.91
CA ILE A 28 1.76 3.51 6.59
C ILE A 28 2.90 2.49 6.71
N GLU A 29 2.95 1.73 7.80
CA GLU A 29 3.96 0.69 8.00
C GLU A 29 3.94 -0.36 6.88
N ALA A 30 2.76 -0.83 6.49
CA ALA A 30 2.63 -1.78 5.40
C ALA A 30 3.12 -1.19 4.06
N VAL A 31 2.84 0.08 3.78
CA VAL A 31 3.30 0.75 2.54
C VAL A 31 4.80 0.96 2.51
N GLU A 32 5.42 1.40 3.62
CA GLU A 32 6.88 1.55 3.71
C GLU A 32 7.60 0.21 3.49
N SER A 33 7.04 -0.90 4.01
CA SER A 33 7.59 -2.24 3.80
C SER A 33 7.64 -2.69 2.32
N LEU A 34 6.81 -2.08 1.46
CA LEU A 34 6.83 -2.36 0.02
C LEU A 34 8.11 -1.85 -0.67
N GLY A 35 8.85 -0.93 -0.03
CA GLY A 35 10.15 -0.47 -0.49
C GLY A 35 11.14 -1.63 -0.59
N ASP A 36 11.14 -2.54 0.38
CA ASP A 36 12.02 -3.70 0.41
C ASP A 36 11.39 -4.95 -0.21
N ASN A 37 10.06 -5.11 -0.04
CA ASN A 37 9.31 -6.24 -0.58
C ASN A 37 8.05 -5.78 -1.33
N PRO A 38 8.13 -5.47 -2.62
CA PRO A 38 7.00 -4.94 -3.39
C PRO A 38 5.85 -5.94 -3.57
N PHE A 39 6.08 -7.23 -3.32
CA PHE A 39 5.11 -8.32 -3.52
C PHE A 39 4.94 -9.15 -2.24
N PRO A 40 4.38 -8.57 -1.16
CA PRO A 40 4.23 -9.27 0.11
C PRO A 40 3.21 -10.43 0.01
N PRO A 41 3.21 -11.37 0.97
CA PRO A 41 2.20 -12.42 1.05
C PRO A 41 0.78 -11.85 0.99
N HIS A 42 -0.12 -12.54 0.29
CA HIS A 42 -1.52 -12.13 0.07
C HIS A 42 -1.74 -10.90 -0.83
N HIS A 43 -0.71 -10.40 -1.54
CA HIS A 43 -0.94 -9.44 -2.62
C HIS A 43 -1.80 -10.08 -3.72
N ARG A 44 -2.66 -9.29 -4.36
CA ARG A 44 -3.44 -9.72 -5.53
C ARG A 44 -3.32 -8.71 -6.65
N LYS A 45 -2.96 -9.17 -7.84
CA LYS A 45 -3.02 -8.37 -9.07
C LYS A 45 -4.47 -8.09 -9.43
N LEU A 46 -4.78 -6.85 -9.76
CA LEU A 46 -6.10 -6.49 -10.28
C LEU A 46 -6.22 -6.93 -11.74
N ARG A 47 -7.30 -7.64 -12.08
CA ARG A 47 -7.47 -8.29 -13.39
C ARG A 47 -7.41 -7.30 -14.57
N SER A 48 -7.88 -6.08 -14.37
CA SER A 48 -8.01 -5.08 -15.44
C SER A 48 -6.81 -4.13 -15.56
N ALA A 49 -5.70 -4.41 -14.87
CA ALA A 49 -4.55 -3.52 -14.85
C ALA A 49 -3.22 -4.27 -14.90
N GLU A 50 -2.30 -3.79 -15.73
CA GLU A 50 -1.02 -4.47 -15.94
C GLU A 50 -0.11 -4.45 -14.71
N GLN A 51 -0.10 -3.34 -13.97
CA GLN A 51 0.82 -3.10 -12.85
C GLN A 51 0.12 -2.54 -11.61
N ILE A 52 -1.14 -2.94 -11.38
CA ILE A 52 -1.88 -2.55 -10.18
C ILE A 52 -2.13 -3.78 -9.31
N TYR A 53 -1.73 -3.65 -8.05
CA TYR A 53 -1.82 -4.69 -7.04
C TYR A 53 -2.55 -4.15 -5.82
N ARG A 54 -3.23 -5.06 -5.11
CA ARG A 54 -3.87 -4.79 -3.83
C ARG A 54 -3.17 -5.61 -2.75
N ILE A 55 -2.82 -4.94 -1.67
CA ILE A 55 -2.48 -5.57 -0.38
C ILE A 55 -3.64 -5.33 0.59
N ARG A 56 -3.83 -6.24 1.55
CA ARG A 56 -4.82 -6.06 2.62
C ARG A 56 -4.05 -5.80 3.91
N VAL A 57 -4.42 -4.75 4.62
CA VAL A 57 -3.81 -4.36 5.89
C VAL A 57 -4.89 -4.54 6.96
N ARG A 58 -4.66 -5.50 7.86
CA ARG A 58 -5.63 -6.02 8.85
C ARG A 58 -6.83 -6.76 8.23
N ASP A 59 -7.49 -7.57 9.05
CA ASP A 59 -8.72 -8.29 8.71
C ASP A 59 -9.97 -7.43 8.90
#